data_AF-A0A2J8XK81-F1
#
_entry.id   AF-A0A2J8XK81-F1
#
_cell.length_a   1.000
_cell.length_b   1.000
_cell.length_c   1.000
_cell.angle_alpha   90.00
_cell.angle_beta   90.00
_cell.angle_gamma   90.00
#
_symmetry.space_group_name_H-M   'P 1'
#
loop_
_entity.id
_entity.type
_entity.pdbx_description
1 polymer ?
#
loop_
_entity_poly.entity_id
_entity_poly.type
_entity_poly.pdbx_seq_one_letter_code
_entity_poly.pdbx_strand_id
1 'polypeptide(L)'
;CLGLAGRASAPAEPDSACCMELPAAAGDAVRTPAAAAALISFPGGSAELELALEEELALLAAGERPSDPGEHPQAEPGSLAEGAGPQPPPSQDPELLSVIRQKEKDLVLAARLGKALLERNQDMSRQYEQMHKELTDKLEHLEQEKHELRRRFENREGEWEGRVSELESDVKQLQDELERQQVHLREADREKTRAVQELSEQNQRLLDQLSRKIKTWIYYCTSALLVY
;
A
#
# COMPACT_ATOMS: atom_id res chain seq x y z
N CYS A 1 59.92 -36.01 27.67
CA CYS A 1 58.87 -36.87 28.27
C CYS A 1 57.78 -35.97 28.85
N LEU A 2 56.53 -36.17 28.38
CA LEU A 2 55.25 -35.81 29.03
C LEU A 2 54.99 -34.30 29.22
N GLY A 3 54.01 -33.63 28.59
CA GLY A 3 52.69 -34.05 28.10
C GLY A 3 51.63 -33.64 29.13
N LEU A 4 50.73 -32.72 28.75
CA LEU A 4 49.36 -32.43 29.27
C LEU A 4 48.92 -31.09 28.62
N ALA A 5 48.22 -31.06 27.48
CA ALA A 5 46.80 -31.37 27.27
C ALA A 5 45.86 -30.61 28.22
N GLY A 6 45.45 -29.41 27.82
CA GLY A 6 44.38 -28.62 28.44
C GLY A 6 43.50 -28.01 27.35
N ARG A 7 42.50 -28.79 26.92
CA ARG A 7 41.49 -28.43 25.92
C ARG A 7 40.28 -27.89 26.70
N ALA A 8 39.96 -26.61 26.52
CA ALA A 8 38.71 -25.98 26.96
C ALA A 8 38.31 -24.98 25.86
N SER A 9 37.48 -25.41 24.92
CA SER A 9 36.03 -25.15 24.89
C SER A 9 35.73 -23.74 24.39
N ALA A 10 35.63 -23.63 23.07
CA ALA A 10 34.96 -22.52 22.39
C ALA A 10 33.44 -22.66 22.57
N PRO A 11 32.69 -21.58 22.86
CA PRO A 11 31.24 -21.62 22.73
C PRO A 11 30.88 -21.61 21.23
N ALA A 12 30.03 -22.56 20.85
CA ALA A 12 29.33 -22.58 19.58
C ALA A 12 28.24 -21.51 19.62
N GLU A 13 28.36 -20.49 18.77
CA GLU A 13 27.28 -19.53 18.49
C GLU A 13 26.51 -20.01 17.25
N PRO A 14 25.16 -20.00 17.29
CA PRO A 14 24.32 -20.52 16.22
C PRO A 14 24.25 -19.61 15.00
N ASP A 15 24.07 -20.24 13.85
CA ASP A 15 23.82 -19.64 12.54
C ASP A 15 22.68 -18.60 12.59
N SER A 16 23.03 -17.31 12.62
CA SER A 16 22.09 -16.22 12.33
C SER A 16 21.97 -16.06 10.82
N ALA A 17 21.24 -16.98 10.21
CA ALA A 17 20.80 -16.87 8.82
C ALA A 17 19.60 -15.92 8.76
N CYS A 18 19.86 -14.64 8.53
CA CYS A 18 18.85 -13.72 7.98
C CYS A 18 19.52 -12.78 6.98
N CYS A 19 20.07 -13.36 5.92
CA CYS A 19 20.43 -12.63 4.71
C CYS A 19 19.14 -12.05 4.12
N MET A 20 18.92 -10.74 4.29
CA MET A 20 18.05 -9.99 3.41
C MET A 20 18.71 -9.98 2.02
N GLU A 21 18.31 -10.92 1.17
CA GLU A 21 18.55 -10.84 -0.27
C GLU A 21 17.85 -9.58 -0.81
N LEU A 22 18.66 -8.57 -1.15
CA LEU A 22 18.21 -7.39 -1.88
C LEU A 22 18.10 -7.77 -3.37
N PRO A 23 16.95 -7.62 -4.04
CA PRO A 23 16.93 -7.75 -5.48
C PRO A 23 17.74 -6.61 -6.10
N ALA A 24 18.72 -7.01 -6.92
CA ALA A 24 19.59 -6.13 -7.69
C ALA A 24 18.77 -5.13 -8.51
N ALA A 25 19.19 -3.86 -8.43
CA ALA A 25 18.65 -2.75 -9.19
C ALA A 25 18.68 -3.04 -10.70
N ALA A 26 17.49 -3.28 -11.26
CA ALA A 26 17.23 -3.19 -12.69
C ALA A 26 16.34 -1.95 -12.93
N GLY A 27 17.00 -0.87 -13.35
CA GLY A 27 16.45 0.27 -14.09
C GLY A 27 15.06 0.79 -13.73
N ASP A 28 15.00 1.79 -12.86
CA ASP A 28 13.83 2.68 -12.73
C ASP A 28 13.69 3.55 -13.99
N ALA A 29 12.92 3.06 -14.95
CA ALA A 29 12.19 3.91 -15.86
C ALA A 29 11.00 4.49 -15.08
N VAL A 30 11.10 5.79 -14.76
CA VAL A 30 10.01 6.62 -14.24
C VAL A 30 8.75 6.38 -15.08
N ARG A 31 7.80 5.60 -14.55
CA ARG A 31 6.44 5.50 -15.07
C ARG A 31 5.52 6.34 -14.20
N THR A 32 5.16 7.48 -14.76
CA THR A 32 4.06 8.36 -14.37
C THR A 32 2.77 7.58 -14.08
N PRO A 33 1.90 8.05 -13.15
CA PRO A 33 0.69 7.34 -12.72
C PRO A 33 -0.47 7.42 -13.73
N ALA A 34 -0.20 7.69 -15.01
CA ALA A 34 -1.21 7.88 -16.04
C ALA A 34 -1.57 6.59 -16.81
N ALA A 35 -0.83 5.49 -16.62
CA ALA A 35 -1.01 4.26 -17.41
C ALA A 35 -1.92 3.20 -16.76
N ALA A 36 -2.38 3.39 -15.53
CA ALA A 36 -3.26 2.42 -14.84
C ALA A 36 -4.74 2.55 -15.20
N ALA A 37 -5.13 3.58 -15.98
CA ALA A 37 -6.52 3.81 -16.38
C ALA A 37 -6.95 3.00 -17.63
N ALA A 38 -6.07 2.16 -18.18
CA ALA A 38 -6.27 1.57 -19.51
C ALA A 38 -6.32 0.03 -19.49
N LEU A 39 -7.05 -0.61 -18.58
CA LEU A 39 -7.38 -2.04 -18.68
C LEU A 39 -8.72 -2.40 -18.02
N ILE A 40 -9.79 -1.71 -18.41
CA ILE A 40 -11.14 -2.28 -18.32
C ILE A 40 -11.74 -2.28 -19.72
N SER A 41 -11.13 -3.09 -20.60
CA SER A 41 -11.81 -3.55 -21.80
C SER A 41 -12.55 -4.83 -21.43
N PHE A 42 -13.86 -4.70 -21.17
CA PHE A 42 -14.73 -5.86 -21.05
C PHE A 42 -14.81 -6.57 -22.42
N PRO A 43 -14.57 -7.89 -22.49
CA PRO A 43 -14.86 -8.63 -23.71
C PRO A 43 -16.39 -8.66 -23.88
N GLY A 44 -16.88 -8.10 -24.99
CA GLY A 44 -18.31 -7.98 -25.31
C GLY A 44 -18.95 -6.61 -25.05
N GLY A 45 -18.16 -5.54 -24.89
CA GLY A 45 -18.65 -4.20 -24.57
C GLY A 45 -18.98 -3.33 -25.78
N SER A 46 -20.26 -2.99 -25.94
CA SER A 46 -20.83 -1.88 -26.72
C SER A 46 -20.65 -1.91 -28.25
N ALA A 47 -19.43 -2.02 -28.77
CA ALA A 47 -19.16 -1.82 -30.19
C ALA A 47 -19.77 -2.90 -31.10
N GLU A 48 -19.78 -4.17 -30.66
CA GLU A 48 -20.44 -5.26 -31.41
C GLU A 48 -21.97 -5.14 -31.38
N LEU A 49 -22.53 -4.59 -30.30
CA LEU A 49 -23.96 -4.36 -30.16
C LEU A 49 -24.41 -3.14 -30.97
N GLU A 50 -23.57 -2.12 -31.05
CA GLU A 50 -23.79 -0.89 -31.82
C GLU A 50 -23.78 -1.20 -33.33
N LEU A 51 -22.80 -1.98 -33.79
CA LEU A 51 -22.74 -2.48 -35.18
C LEU A 51 -23.93 -3.37 -35.57
N ALA A 52 -24.37 -4.27 -34.69
CA ALA A 52 -25.52 -5.13 -34.95
C ALA A 52 -26.84 -4.34 -35.02
N LEU A 53 -26.99 -3.27 -34.25
CA LEU A 53 -28.15 -2.38 -34.30
C LEU A 53 -28.15 -1.50 -35.55
N GLU A 54 -26.98 -1.03 -35.98
CA GLU A 54 -26.81 -0.29 -37.23
C GLU A 54 -27.13 -1.15 -38.46
N GLU A 55 -26.74 -2.42 -38.46
CA GLU A 55 -27.02 -3.38 -39.55
C GLU A 55 -28.52 -3.67 -39.69
N GLU A 56 -29.23 -3.88 -38.57
CA GLU A 56 -30.69 -4.12 -38.57
C GLU A 56 -31.49 -2.86 -38.95
N LEU A 57 -31.04 -1.66 -38.56
CA LEU A 57 -31.65 -0.40 -38.98
C LEU A 57 -31.45 -0.12 -40.48
N ALA A 58 -30.32 -0.52 -41.05
CA ALA A 58 -30.05 -0.41 -42.48
C ALA A 58 -30.94 -1.35 -43.32
N LEU A 59 -31.25 -2.55 -42.80
CA LEU A 59 -32.16 -3.50 -43.46
C LEU A 59 -33.62 -3.00 -43.46
N LEU A 60 -34.05 -2.28 -42.42
CA LEU A 60 -35.37 -1.65 -42.37
C LEU A 60 -35.48 -0.42 -43.28
N ALA A 61 -34.43 0.42 -43.34
CA ALA A 61 -34.38 1.56 -44.25
C ALA A 61 -34.33 1.15 -45.73
N ALA A 62 -33.74 0.01 -46.06
CA ALA A 62 -33.74 -0.56 -47.41
C ALA A 62 -35.10 -1.21 -47.80
N GLY A 63 -35.97 -1.47 -46.83
CA GLY A 63 -37.32 -2.01 -47.02
C GLY A 63 -38.41 -0.95 -47.18
N GLU A 64 -38.11 0.33 -46.95
CA GLU A 64 -39.05 1.42 -47.16
C GLU A 64 -39.15 1.78 -48.64
N ARG A 65 -40.14 1.19 -49.31
CA ARG A 65 -40.69 1.76 -50.53
C ARG A 65 -41.59 2.94 -50.12
N PRO A 66 -41.29 4.18 -50.50
CA PRO A 66 -42.23 5.29 -50.31
C PRO A 66 -43.45 5.01 -51.18
N SER A 67 -44.61 4.82 -50.55
CA SER A 67 -45.87 4.97 -51.26
C SER A 67 -46.06 6.48 -51.49
N ASP A 68 -46.11 6.85 -52.76
CA ASP A 68 -46.13 8.21 -53.28
C ASP A 68 -47.23 9.10 -52.64
N PRO A 69 -46.96 10.40 -52.41
CA PRO A 69 -47.98 11.39 -52.11
C PRO A 69 -48.42 12.08 -53.42
N GLY A 70 -49.67 11.90 -53.85
CA GLY A 70 -50.21 12.70 -54.93
C GLY A 70 -51.65 12.39 -55.28
N GLU A 71 -52.51 13.40 -55.03
CA GLU A 71 -53.77 13.74 -55.72
C GLU A 71 -55.02 13.79 -54.82
N HIS A 72 -55.25 14.97 -54.23
CA HIS A 72 -56.60 15.52 -54.02
C HIS A 72 -57.10 16.07 -55.38
N PRO A 73 -58.41 16.06 -55.74
CA PRO A 73 -59.40 16.83 -54.99
C PRO A 73 -60.87 16.32 -55.02
N GLN A 74 -61.63 16.58 -53.95
CA GLN A 74 -62.78 17.50 -53.99
C GLN A 74 -63.57 17.46 -52.67
N ALA A 75 -63.80 18.67 -52.14
CA ALA A 75 -64.74 18.94 -51.07
C ALA A 75 -66.20 18.79 -51.55
N GLU A 76 -67.04 18.20 -50.68
CA GLU A 76 -68.44 18.52 -50.27
C GLU A 76 -69.33 19.36 -51.22
N PRO A 77 -70.69 19.26 -51.24
CA PRO A 77 -71.58 18.90 -50.10
C PRO A 77 -72.92 18.20 -50.45
N GLY A 78 -73.71 17.78 -49.45
CA GLY A 78 -75.18 17.66 -49.67
C GLY A 78 -76.01 16.81 -48.72
N SER A 79 -76.79 17.48 -47.89
CA SER A 79 -77.93 17.01 -47.06
C SER A 79 -79.01 16.18 -47.78
N LEU A 80 -79.71 15.28 -47.06
CA LEU A 80 -81.17 15.36 -46.75
C LEU A 80 -81.77 14.03 -46.22
N ALA A 81 -82.47 14.17 -45.09
CA ALA A 81 -83.76 13.60 -44.65
C ALA A 81 -84.26 12.19 -45.07
N GLU A 82 -84.67 11.46 -44.01
CA GLU A 82 -85.82 10.53 -43.86
C GLU A 82 -86.00 9.30 -44.76
N GLY A 83 -86.17 8.15 -44.09
CA GLY A 83 -86.72 6.92 -44.67
C GLY A 83 -86.73 5.76 -43.69
N ALA A 84 -87.89 5.50 -43.08
CA ALA A 84 -88.12 4.41 -42.13
C ALA A 84 -88.02 3.01 -42.75
N GLY A 85 -87.46 2.07 -42.00
CA GLY A 85 -87.57 0.62 -42.24
C GLY A 85 -86.64 -0.17 -41.31
N PRO A 86 -87.12 -1.16 -40.54
CA PRO A 86 -86.28 -1.96 -39.67
C PRO A 86 -85.29 -2.78 -40.50
N GLN A 87 -84.01 -2.37 -40.47
CA GLN A 87 -82.96 -3.12 -41.13
C GLN A 87 -82.65 -4.42 -40.36
N PRO A 88 -82.31 -5.51 -41.06
CA PRO A 88 -81.94 -6.79 -40.44
C PRO A 88 -80.66 -6.64 -39.61
N PRO A 89 -80.28 -7.63 -38.77
CA PRO A 89 -79.09 -7.51 -37.93
C PRO A 89 -77.86 -7.17 -38.79
N PRO A 90 -76.94 -6.33 -38.29
CA PRO A 90 -75.83 -5.84 -39.09
C PRO A 90 -75.07 -7.05 -39.65
N SER A 91 -75.11 -7.21 -40.97
CA SER A 91 -74.19 -8.07 -41.68
C SER A 91 -72.81 -7.53 -41.36
N GLN A 92 -72.06 -8.24 -40.51
CA GLN A 92 -70.69 -7.87 -40.19
C GLN A 92 -69.94 -7.67 -41.50
N ASP A 93 -69.51 -6.44 -41.79
CA ASP A 93 -68.80 -6.15 -43.03
C ASP A 93 -67.55 -7.06 -43.07
N PRO A 94 -67.39 -7.90 -44.12
CA PRO A 94 -66.29 -8.87 -44.18
C PRO A 94 -64.93 -8.18 -44.14
N GLU A 95 -64.87 -6.93 -44.59
CA GLU A 95 -63.70 -6.05 -44.52
C GLU A 95 -63.37 -5.63 -43.08
N LEU A 96 -64.35 -5.21 -42.27
CA LEU A 96 -64.17 -4.87 -40.86
C LEU A 96 -63.65 -6.06 -40.04
N LEU A 97 -64.15 -7.27 -40.32
CA LEU A 97 -63.68 -8.51 -39.68
C LEU A 97 -62.24 -8.87 -40.06
N SER A 98 -61.77 -8.45 -41.23
CA SER A 98 -60.37 -8.67 -41.65
C SER A 98 -59.42 -7.71 -40.93
N VAL A 99 -59.84 -6.45 -40.78
CA VAL A 99 -59.12 -5.42 -40.02
C VAL A 99 -59.01 -5.81 -38.55
N ILE A 100 -60.10 -6.30 -37.94
CA ILE A 100 -60.08 -6.77 -36.54
C ILE A 100 -59.07 -7.90 -36.35
N ARG A 101 -59.08 -8.92 -37.23
CA ARG A 101 -58.12 -10.03 -37.18
C ARG A 101 -56.67 -9.58 -37.39
N GLN A 102 -56.44 -8.55 -38.20
CA GLN A 102 -55.10 -7.98 -38.37
C GLN A 102 -54.65 -7.27 -37.08
N LYS A 103 -55.51 -6.45 -36.49
CA LYS A 103 -55.22 -5.74 -35.23
C LYS A 103 -55.01 -6.70 -34.06
N GLU A 104 -55.73 -7.82 -34.01
CA GLU A 104 -55.50 -8.87 -33.02
C GLU A 104 -54.10 -9.48 -33.16
N LYS A 105 -53.63 -9.75 -34.39
CA LYS A 105 -52.25 -10.22 -34.64
C LYS A 105 -51.22 -9.19 -34.19
N ASP A 106 -51.42 -7.91 -34.55
CA ASP A 106 -50.50 -6.83 -34.20
C ASP A 106 -50.42 -6.64 -32.68
N LEU A 107 -51.55 -6.72 -31.95
CA LEU A 107 -51.58 -6.67 -30.49
C LEU A 107 -50.81 -7.85 -29.86
N VAL A 108 -50.98 -9.05 -30.38
CA VAL A 108 -50.23 -10.24 -29.92
C VAL A 108 -48.73 -10.05 -30.18
N LEU A 109 -48.34 -9.50 -31.32
CA LEU A 109 -46.94 -9.21 -31.64
C LEU A 109 -46.35 -8.15 -30.70
N ALA A 110 -47.06 -7.05 -30.47
CA ALA A 110 -46.63 -5.99 -29.56
C ALA A 110 -46.46 -6.51 -28.12
N ALA A 111 -47.37 -7.38 -27.64
CA ALA A 111 -47.25 -8.01 -26.33
C ALA A 111 -46.02 -8.94 -26.23
N ARG A 112 -45.71 -9.69 -27.30
CA ARG A 112 -44.50 -10.54 -27.36
C ARG A 112 -43.22 -9.71 -27.35
N LEU A 113 -43.17 -8.61 -28.11
CA LEU A 113 -42.04 -7.69 -28.10
C LEU A 113 -41.87 -7.04 -26.72
N GLY A 114 -42.96 -6.59 -26.11
CA GLY A 114 -42.95 -6.04 -24.75
C GLY A 114 -42.43 -7.04 -23.72
N LYS A 115 -42.80 -8.32 -23.83
CA LYS A 115 -42.26 -9.39 -22.98
C LYS A 115 -40.75 -9.57 -23.18
N ALA A 116 -40.28 -9.62 -24.42
CA ALA A 116 -38.85 -9.76 -24.72
C ALA A 116 -38.03 -8.56 -24.18
N LEU A 117 -38.56 -7.34 -24.30
CA LEU A 117 -37.93 -6.14 -23.73
C LEU A 117 -37.89 -6.19 -22.20
N LEU A 118 -38.97 -6.64 -21.55
CA LEU A 118 -39.00 -6.81 -20.10
C LEU A 118 -38.01 -7.88 -19.62
N GLU A 119 -37.92 -9.02 -20.30
CA GLU A 119 -36.95 -10.07 -20.00
C GLU A 119 -35.51 -9.53 -20.10
N ARG A 120 -35.18 -8.83 -21.19
CA ARG A 120 -33.87 -8.18 -21.36
C ARG A 120 -33.61 -7.14 -20.28
N ASN A 121 -34.60 -6.33 -19.91
CA ASN A 121 -34.44 -5.34 -18.86
C ASN A 121 -34.18 -6.00 -17.49
N GLN A 122 -34.88 -7.09 -17.18
CA GLN A 122 -34.64 -7.88 -15.96
C GLN A 122 -33.25 -8.50 -15.94
N ASP A 123 -32.77 -9.02 -17.06
CA ASP A 123 -31.41 -9.57 -17.15
C ASP A 123 -30.35 -8.49 -16.96
N MET A 124 -30.56 -7.30 -17.54
CA MET A 124 -29.70 -6.14 -17.27
C MET A 124 -29.72 -5.77 -15.80
N SER A 125 -30.88 -5.72 -15.15
CA SER A 125 -30.99 -5.45 -13.69
C SER A 125 -30.23 -6.48 -12.86
N ARG A 126 -30.33 -7.77 -13.18
CA ARG A 126 -29.57 -8.84 -12.50
C ARG A 126 -28.06 -8.66 -12.67
N GLN A 127 -27.61 -8.30 -13.87
CA GLN A 127 -26.20 -8.03 -14.12
C GLN A 127 -25.72 -6.82 -13.33
N TYR A 128 -26.49 -5.73 -13.26
CA TYR A 128 -26.14 -4.59 -12.42
C TYR A 128 -26.03 -4.97 -10.96
N GLU A 129 -26.96 -5.76 -10.43
CA GLU A 129 -26.88 -6.25 -9.05
C GLU A 129 -25.64 -7.11 -8.80
N GLN A 130 -25.25 -7.97 -9.75
CA GLN A 130 -24.04 -8.78 -9.66
C GLN A 130 -22.79 -7.90 -9.67
N MET A 131 -22.70 -6.97 -10.62
CA MET A 131 -21.59 -6.02 -10.70
C MET A 131 -21.51 -5.15 -9.44
N HIS A 132 -22.65 -4.73 -8.88
CA HIS A 132 -22.68 -3.99 -7.62
C HIS A 132 -22.13 -4.82 -6.47
N LYS A 133 -22.48 -6.11 -6.37
CA LYS A 133 -21.93 -7.02 -5.35
C LYS A 133 -20.42 -7.18 -5.50
N GLU A 134 -19.93 -7.40 -6.72
CA GLU A 134 -18.49 -7.51 -6.95
C GLU A 134 -17.73 -6.21 -6.60
N LEU A 135 -18.33 -5.05 -6.85
CA LEU A 135 -17.75 -3.76 -6.47
C LEU A 135 -17.74 -3.59 -4.96
N THR A 136 -18.81 -3.96 -4.25
CA THR A 136 -18.82 -3.92 -2.78
C THR A 136 -17.82 -4.89 -2.18
N ASP A 137 -17.71 -6.11 -2.72
CA ASP A 137 -16.75 -7.11 -2.24
C ASP A 137 -15.31 -6.60 -2.40
N LYS A 138 -14.98 -5.99 -3.56
CA LYS A 138 -13.67 -5.37 -3.79
C LYS A 138 -13.40 -4.21 -2.84
N LEU A 139 -14.40 -3.40 -2.52
CA LEU A 139 -14.26 -2.32 -1.54
C LEU A 139 -13.96 -2.89 -0.15
N GLU A 140 -14.68 -3.93 0.28
CA GLU A 140 -14.45 -4.59 1.57
C GLU A 140 -13.04 -5.18 1.66
N HIS A 141 -12.55 -5.83 0.60
CA HIS A 141 -11.18 -6.36 0.56
C HIS A 141 -10.13 -5.24 0.67
N LEU A 142 -10.31 -4.14 -0.07
CA LEU A 142 -9.38 -3.00 0.01
C LEU A 142 -9.40 -2.33 1.39
N GLU A 143 -10.56 -2.26 2.04
CA GLU A 143 -10.67 -1.77 3.40
C GLU A 143 -9.95 -2.68 4.39
N GLN A 144 -10.11 -3.99 4.24
CA GLN A 144 -9.39 -4.99 5.04
C GLN A 144 -7.88 -4.86 4.86
N GLU A 145 -7.38 -4.87 3.63
CA GLU A 145 -5.95 -4.70 3.32
C GLU A 145 -5.39 -3.39 3.89
N LYS A 146 -6.13 -2.29 3.75
CA LYS A 146 -5.77 -1.00 4.34
C LYS A 146 -5.65 -1.10 5.87
N HIS A 147 -6.60 -1.73 6.54
CA HIS A 147 -6.57 -1.90 7.99
C HIS A 147 -5.44 -2.83 8.44
N GLU A 148 -5.14 -3.88 7.67
CA GLU A 148 -4.01 -4.75 7.91
C GLU A 148 -2.68 -4.04 7.73
N LEU A 149 -2.51 -3.29 6.63
CA LEU A 149 -1.30 -2.52 6.37
C LEU A 149 -1.05 -1.49 7.47
N ARG A 150 -2.08 -0.76 7.89
CA ARG A 150 -1.97 0.17 9.03
C ARG A 150 -1.46 -0.52 10.29
N ARG A 151 -2.06 -1.64 10.67
CA ARG A 151 -1.59 -2.43 11.82
C ARG A 151 -0.16 -2.93 11.65
N ARG A 152 0.23 -3.37 10.46
CA ARG A 152 1.61 -3.81 10.16
C ARG A 152 2.60 -2.65 10.27
N PHE A 153 2.21 -1.45 9.84
CA PHE A 153 3.04 -0.26 10.00
C PHE A 153 3.18 0.13 11.47
N GLU A 154 2.08 0.22 12.21
CA GLU A 154 2.08 0.52 13.65
C GLU A 154 2.94 -0.50 14.44
N ASN A 155 2.84 -1.79 14.11
CA ASN A 155 3.68 -2.82 14.75
C ASN A 155 5.17 -2.61 14.45
N ARG A 156 5.52 -2.33 13.17
CA ARG A 156 6.91 -2.08 12.78
C ARG A 156 7.43 -0.79 13.42
N GLU A 157 6.63 0.26 13.46
CA GLU A 157 6.94 1.52 14.15
C GLU A 157 7.22 1.25 15.63
N GLY A 158 6.35 0.51 16.33
CA GLY A 158 6.58 0.13 17.72
C GLY A 158 7.85 -0.71 17.93
N GLU A 159 8.18 -1.63 17.02
CA GLU A 159 9.45 -2.35 17.08
C GLU A 159 10.67 -1.43 16.87
N TRP A 160 10.56 -0.47 15.95
CA TRP A 160 11.64 0.50 15.71
C TRP A 160 11.79 1.46 16.88
N GLU A 161 10.70 1.94 17.47
CA GLU A 161 10.70 2.71 18.71
C GLU A 161 11.36 1.92 19.85
N GLY A 162 11.06 0.62 19.95
CA GLY A 162 11.73 -0.30 20.88
C GLY A 162 13.25 -0.34 20.66
N ARG A 163 13.70 -0.67 19.44
CA ARG A 163 15.14 -0.72 19.09
C ARG A 163 15.84 0.63 19.32
N VAL A 164 15.17 1.75 19.03
CA VAL A 164 15.70 3.09 19.30
C VAL A 164 15.84 3.31 20.80
N SER A 165 14.83 2.95 21.61
CA SER A 165 14.90 3.10 23.06
C SER A 165 16.00 2.26 23.71
N GLU A 166 16.25 1.05 23.20
CA GLU A 166 17.35 0.17 23.61
C GLU A 166 18.69 0.86 23.32
N LEU A 167 18.91 1.29 22.08
CA LEU A 167 20.15 1.97 21.67
C LEU A 167 20.36 3.30 22.42
N GLU A 168 19.30 4.07 22.66
CA GLU A 168 19.37 5.27 23.49
C GLU A 168 19.79 4.96 24.93
N SER A 169 19.33 3.83 25.47
CA SER A 169 19.72 3.37 26.79
C SER A 169 21.18 2.91 26.82
N ASP A 170 21.64 2.20 25.79
CA ASP A 170 23.03 1.75 25.66
C ASP A 170 23.99 2.93 25.52
N VAL A 171 23.63 3.94 24.72
CA VAL A 171 24.41 5.18 24.59
C VAL A 171 24.55 5.88 25.94
N LYS A 172 23.47 5.98 26.72
CA LYS A 172 23.51 6.59 28.07
C LYS A 172 24.40 5.77 29.01
N GLN A 173 24.27 4.43 28.99
CA GLN A 173 25.11 3.55 29.82
C GLN A 173 26.60 3.69 29.48
N LEU A 174 26.95 3.66 28.18
CA LEU A 174 28.32 3.81 27.72
C LEU A 174 28.90 5.20 28.04
N GLN A 175 28.09 6.26 27.97
CA GLN A 175 28.49 7.60 28.39
C GLN A 175 28.80 7.64 29.88
N ASP A 176 27.92 7.10 30.73
CA ASP A 176 28.15 7.05 32.16
C ASP A 176 29.39 6.21 32.53
N GLU A 177 29.59 5.06 31.87
CA GLU A 177 30.77 4.22 32.07
C GLU A 177 32.06 4.95 31.68
N LEU A 178 32.04 5.65 30.55
CA LEU A 178 33.17 6.47 30.10
C LEU A 178 33.47 7.57 31.12
N GLU A 179 32.47 8.28 31.63
CA GLU A 179 32.65 9.31 32.64
C GLU A 179 33.24 8.74 33.94
N ARG A 180 32.72 7.60 34.42
CA ARG A 180 33.26 6.89 35.59
C ARG A 180 34.72 6.50 35.39
N GLN A 181 35.06 5.90 34.24
CA GLN A 181 36.44 5.53 33.92
C GLN A 181 37.35 6.75 33.87
N GLN A 182 36.92 7.86 33.28
CA GLN A 182 37.73 9.08 33.24
C GLN A 182 37.95 9.66 34.64
N VAL A 183 36.95 9.65 35.52
CA VAL A 183 37.11 10.09 36.91
C VAL A 183 38.10 9.19 37.64
N HIS A 184 37.95 7.86 37.53
CA HIS A 184 38.88 6.90 38.14
C HIS A 184 40.31 7.06 37.65
N LEU A 185 40.54 7.30 36.35
CA LEU A 185 41.88 7.56 35.83
C LEU A 185 42.47 8.86 36.40
N ARG A 186 41.67 9.93 36.49
CA ARG A 186 42.12 11.19 37.09
C ARG A 186 42.45 11.04 38.58
N GLU A 187 41.68 10.24 39.32
CA GLU A 187 41.95 9.94 40.73
C GLU A 187 43.22 9.11 40.89
N ALA A 188 43.38 8.05 40.10
CA ALA A 188 44.58 7.22 40.11
C ALA A 188 45.83 8.04 39.76
N ASP A 189 45.76 8.98 38.82
CA ASP A 189 46.89 9.84 38.48
C ASP A 189 47.21 10.85 39.59
N ARG A 190 46.19 11.36 40.31
CA ARG A 190 46.40 12.16 41.52
C ARG A 190 47.07 11.34 42.62
N GLU A 191 46.70 10.08 42.79
CA GLU A 191 47.33 9.20 43.77
C GLU A 191 48.78 8.86 43.40
N LYS A 192 49.04 8.54 42.12
CA LYS A 192 50.40 8.32 41.62
C LYS A 192 51.28 9.55 41.85
N THR A 193 50.78 10.75 41.55
CA THR A 193 51.54 11.99 41.73
C THR A 193 51.82 12.27 43.21
N ARG A 194 50.87 12.00 44.13
CA ARG A 194 51.11 12.07 45.58
C ARG A 194 52.20 11.08 46.02
N ALA A 195 52.12 9.82 45.60
CA ALA A 195 53.11 8.81 45.93
C ALA A 195 54.51 9.17 45.40
N VAL A 196 54.59 9.71 44.17
CA VAL A 196 55.86 10.21 43.60
C VAL A 196 56.41 11.39 44.41
N GLN A 197 55.56 12.33 44.83
CA GLN A 197 55.97 13.44 45.68
C GLN A 197 56.52 12.94 47.02
N GLU A 198 55.80 12.06 47.71
CA GLU A 198 56.24 11.46 48.98
C GLU A 198 57.59 10.73 48.85
N LEU A 199 57.77 9.91 47.81
CA LEU A 199 59.03 9.22 47.54
C LEU A 199 60.16 10.19 47.21
N SER A 200 59.87 11.27 46.47
CA SER A 200 60.86 12.30 46.13
C SER A 200 61.31 13.08 47.37
N GLU A 201 60.39 13.41 48.27
CA GLU A 201 60.69 14.07 49.54
C GLU A 201 61.51 13.15 50.45
N GLN A 202 61.16 11.87 50.54
CA GLN A 202 61.94 10.89 51.30
C GLN A 202 63.38 10.78 50.77
N ASN A 203 63.54 10.67 49.45
CA ASN A 203 64.85 10.64 48.82
C ASN A 203 65.66 11.92 49.08
N GLN A 204 65.04 13.10 48.99
CA GLN A 204 65.70 14.37 49.32
C GLN A 204 66.15 14.43 50.79
N ARG A 205 65.28 14.03 51.73
CA ARG A 205 65.61 13.98 53.16
C ARG A 205 66.80 13.05 53.43
N LEU A 206 66.86 11.89 52.78
CA LEU A 206 67.99 10.96 52.90
C LEU A 206 69.28 11.54 52.31
N LEU A 207 69.21 12.17 51.13
CA LEU A 207 70.35 12.85 50.51
C LEU A 207 70.89 13.97 51.41
N ASP A 208 70.00 14.77 52.02
CA ASP A 208 70.39 15.81 52.97
C ASP A 208 71.08 15.23 54.21
N GLN A 209 70.58 14.11 54.74
CA GLN A 209 71.23 13.42 55.87
C GLN A 209 72.63 12.91 55.49
N LEU A 210 72.78 12.29 54.32
CA LEU A 210 74.09 11.84 53.81
C LEU A 210 75.03 13.03 53.61
N SER A 211 74.56 14.12 52.99
CA SER A 211 75.34 15.35 52.79
C SER A 211 75.78 15.96 54.11
N ARG A 212 74.91 16.00 55.13
CA ARG A 212 75.28 16.45 56.49
C ARG A 212 76.37 15.57 57.08
N LYS A 213 76.20 14.24 57.08
CA LYS A 213 77.21 13.29 57.58
C LYS A 213 78.55 13.44 56.87
N ILE A 214 78.55 13.58 55.54
CA ILE A 214 79.76 13.80 54.72
C ILE A 214 80.43 15.12 55.10
N LYS A 215 79.68 16.23 55.21
CA LYS A 215 80.23 17.53 55.62
C LYS A 215 80.88 17.46 57.00
N THR A 216 80.21 16.81 57.97
CA THR A 216 80.78 16.62 59.31
C THR A 216 82.04 15.75 59.26
N TRP A 217 82.04 14.67 58.46
CA TRP A 217 83.21 13.81 58.29
C TRP A 217 84.40 14.54 57.66
N ILE A 218 84.17 15.34 56.62
CA ILE A 218 85.20 16.19 56.00
C ILE A 218 85.76 17.15 57.05
N TYR A 219 84.90 17.83 57.81
CA TYR A 219 85.32 18.75 58.87
C TYR A 219 86.25 18.05 59.88
N TYR A 220 85.84 16.89 60.42
CA TYR A 220 86.67 16.11 61.35
C TYR A 220 88.00 15.67 60.72
N CYS A 221 87.99 15.22 59.46
CA CYS A 221 89.20 14.80 58.75
C CYS A 221 90.16 15.98 58.55
N THR A 222 89.65 17.14 58.12
CA THR A 222 90.46 18.36 57.99
C THR A 222 91.01 18.86 59.32
N SER A 223 90.22 18.82 60.40
CA SER A 223 90.69 19.18 61.74
C SER A 223 91.75 18.21 62.25
N ALA A 224 91.62 16.91 62.00
CA ALA A 224 92.64 15.93 62.38
C ALA A 224 93.96 16.14 61.63
N LEU A 225 93.90 16.45 60.33
CA LEU A 225 95.07 16.82 59.51
C LEU A 225 95.76 18.13 59.92
N LEU A 226 95.04 19.04 60.59
CA LEU A 226 95.59 20.31 61.11
C LEU A 226 96.28 20.17 62.48
N VAL A 227 96.03 19.08 63.21
CA VAL A 227 96.54 18.84 64.57
C VAL A 227 97.77 17.91 64.57
N TYR A 228 98.00 17.17 63.48
CA TYR A 228 99.19 16.35 63.22
C TYR A 228 100.18 17.06 62.31
#